data_AF-A0A967I9Z8-F1
#
_entry.id   AF-A0A967I9Z8-F1
#
_cell.length_a   1.000
_cell.length_b   1.000
_cell.length_c   1.000
_cell.angle_alpha   90.00
_cell.angle_beta   90.00
_cell.angle_gamma   90.00
#
_symmetry.space_group_name_H-M   'P 1'
#
loop_
_entity.id
_entity.type
_entity.pdbx_description
1 polymer ?
#
loop_
_entity_poly.entity_id
_entity_poly.type
_entity_poly.pdbx_seq_one_letter_code
_entity_poly.pdbx_strand_id
1 'polypeptide(L)' 'PPGGPKGFLFSKDKGGDENFQVWFYDAGKSTARLMSTGEDRHQGAVWSRDGSKVAWTMSTADSAKRTIWVAQAGQPE' A
#
# COMPACT_ATOMS: atom_id res chain seq x y z
N PRO A 1 -9.47 -6.73 -9.42
CA PRO A 1 -9.34 -7.65 -10.59
C PRO A 1 -10.34 -8.79 -10.48
N PRO A 2 -10.74 -9.47 -11.57
CA PRO A 2 -11.59 -10.64 -11.50
C PRO A 2 -10.94 -11.71 -10.60
N GLY A 3 -11.61 -12.10 -9.51
CA GLY A 3 -11.08 -13.04 -8.52
C GLY A 3 -10.15 -12.46 -7.44
N GLY A 4 -9.75 -11.19 -7.56
CA GLY A 4 -8.92 -10.51 -6.57
C GLY A 4 -9.71 -9.89 -5.40
N PRO A 5 -9.03 -9.25 -4.43
CA PRO A 5 -9.65 -8.65 -3.27
C PRO A 5 -10.72 -7.61 -3.66
N LYS A 6 -11.85 -7.63 -2.95
CA LYS A 6 -12.96 -6.69 -3.15
C LYS A 6 -12.70 -5.41 -2.38
N GLY A 7 -12.13 -4.41 -3.05
CA GLY A 7 -11.71 -3.18 -2.39
C GLY A 7 -10.87 -2.27 -3.27
N PHE A 8 -10.24 -1.28 -2.65
CA PHE A 8 -9.33 -0.36 -3.32
C PHE A 8 -8.14 -0.01 -2.44
N LEU A 9 -7.01 0.30 -3.09
CA LEU A 9 -5.84 0.86 -2.43
C LEU A 9 -5.97 2.37 -2.40
N PHE A 10 -5.48 2.99 -1.34
CA PHE A 10 -5.41 4.44 -1.23
C PHE A 10 -4.19 4.84 -0.40
N SER A 11 -3.71 6.06 -0.65
CA SER A 11 -2.65 6.67 0.14
C SER A 11 -3.27 7.52 1.25
N LYS A 12 -2.67 7.47 2.42
CA LYS A 12 -3.07 8.29 3.57
C LYS A 12 -1.82 8.77 4.30
N ASP A 13 -1.79 10.04 4.68
CA ASP A 13 -0.76 10.63 5.55
C ASP A 13 -1.30 10.89 6.96
N LYS A 14 -0.43 11.34 7.87
CA LYS A 14 -0.82 11.76 9.22
C LYS A 14 -0.48 13.23 9.40
N GLY A 15 -1.50 14.07 9.45
CA GLY A 15 -1.32 15.50 9.75
C GLY A 15 -0.55 16.27 8.67
N GLY A 16 -0.53 15.78 7.43
CA GLY A 16 0.11 16.47 6.29
C GLY A 16 1.63 16.39 6.27
N ASP A 17 2.23 15.35 6.85
CA ASP A 17 3.67 15.12 6.86
C ASP A 17 4.24 14.63 5.51
N GLU A 18 3.39 14.39 4.51
CA GLU A 18 3.71 13.81 3.20
C GLU A 18 4.36 12.41 3.24
N ASN A 19 4.42 11.78 4.41
CA ASN A 19 4.90 10.40 4.62
C ASN A 19 3.75 9.43 4.39
N PHE A 20 3.29 9.41 3.14
CA PHE A 20 2.14 8.60 2.74
C PHE A 20 2.37 7.13 3.06
N GLN A 21 1.35 6.52 3.65
CA GLN A 21 1.25 5.09 3.84
C GLN A 21 0.28 4.50 2.83
N VAL A 22 0.50 3.24 2.46
CA VAL A 22 -0.40 2.50 1.57
C VAL A 22 -1.42 1.76 2.43
N TRP A 23 -2.69 2.02 2.14
CA TRP A 23 -3.83 1.38 2.81
C TRP A 23 -4.65 0.58 1.82
N PHE A 24 -5.31 -0.46 2.32
CA PHE A 24 -6.33 -1.21 1.60
C PHE A 24 -7.68 -1.09 2.33
N TYR A 25 -8.70 -0.66 1.61
CA TYR A 25 -10.09 -0.72 2.05
C TYR A 25 -10.74 -2.01 1.56
N ASP A 26 -11.17 -2.88 2.48
CA ASP A 26 -11.96 -4.08 2.22
C ASP A 26 -13.44 -3.70 2.15
N ALA A 27 -14.02 -3.73 0.95
CA ALA A 27 -15.42 -3.39 0.73
C ALA A 27 -16.40 -4.46 1.25
N GLY A 28 -15.94 -5.71 1.43
CA GLY A 28 -16.76 -6.78 2.00
C GLY A 28 -16.91 -6.65 3.52
N LYS A 29 -15.90 -6.09 4.20
CA LYS A 29 -15.89 -5.90 5.66
C LYS A 29 -16.14 -4.45 6.08
N SER A 30 -16.08 -3.51 5.15
CA SER A 30 -16.08 -2.07 5.42
C SER A 30 -14.99 -1.64 6.40
N THR A 31 -13.79 -2.20 6.23
CA THR A 31 -12.62 -1.90 7.08
C THR A 31 -11.43 -1.47 6.25
N ALA A 32 -10.61 -0.58 6.81
CA ALA A 32 -9.33 -0.21 6.24
C ALA A 32 -8.21 -0.88 7.03
N ARG A 33 -7.21 -1.41 6.33
CA ARG A 33 -5.97 -1.92 6.94
C ARG A 33 -4.75 -1.32 6.27
N LEU A 34 -3.71 -1.16 7.06
CA LEU A 34 -2.42 -0.70 6.62
C LEU A 34 -1.69 -1.84 5.86
N MET A 35 -1.05 -1.50 4.74
CA MET A 35 -0.29 -2.45 3.89
C MET A 35 1.23 -2.27 4.01
N SER A 36 1.69 -1.02 4.17
CA SER A 36 3.07 -0.65 4.43
C SER A 36 3.37 -0.60 5.93
N THR A 37 4.63 -0.61 6.34
CA THR A 37 5.01 -0.40 7.76
C THR A 37 6.05 0.70 7.91
N GLY A 38 6.26 1.17 9.15
CA GLY A 38 7.29 2.16 9.46
C GLY A 38 6.86 3.62 9.22
N GLU A 39 7.87 4.49 9.19
CA GLU A 39 7.71 5.96 9.04
C GLU A 39 8.16 6.46 7.66
N ASP A 40 8.65 5.57 6.80
CA ASP A 40 9.10 5.91 5.45
C ASP A 40 7.93 6.31 4.55
N ARG A 41 8.25 6.91 3.40
CA ARG A 41 7.25 7.38 2.45
C ARG A 41 6.95 6.31 1.40
N HIS A 42 5.69 5.90 1.31
CA HIS A 42 5.20 4.87 0.39
C HIS A 42 4.20 5.41 -0.63
N GLN A 43 4.39 5.08 -1.91
CA GLN A 43 3.60 5.63 -3.01
C GLN A 43 3.37 4.64 -4.16
N GLY A 44 2.42 4.99 -5.04
CA GLY A 44 2.24 4.33 -6.33
C GLY A 44 1.78 2.88 -6.24
N ALA A 45 0.96 2.56 -5.23
CA ALA A 45 0.54 1.18 -4.99
C ALA A 45 -0.34 0.65 -6.12
N VAL A 46 -0.01 -0.53 -6.64
CA VAL A 46 -0.73 -1.20 -7.73
C VAL A 46 -0.95 -2.68 -7.44
N TRP A 47 -2.11 -3.20 -7.84
CA TRP A 47 -2.41 -4.64 -7.80
C TRP A 47 -1.76 -5.38 -8.96
N SER A 48 -1.32 -6.61 -8.71
CA SER A 48 -1.10 -7.58 -9.79
C SER A 48 -2.42 -7.88 -10.52
N ARG A 49 -2.32 -8.34 -11.77
CA ARG A 49 -3.48 -8.60 -12.64
C ARG A 49 -4.46 -9.62 -12.04
N ASP A 50 -3.93 -10.63 -11.35
CA ASP A 50 -4.69 -11.66 -10.64
C ASP A 50 -5.14 -11.22 -9.23
N GLY A 51 -4.68 -10.06 -8.75
CA GLY A 51 -4.98 -9.54 -7.42
C GLY A 51 -4.27 -10.27 -6.28
N SER A 52 -3.33 -11.18 -6.56
CA SER A 52 -2.62 -11.92 -5.51
C SER A 52 -1.55 -11.09 -4.81
N LYS A 53 -1.05 -10.03 -5.45
CA LYS A 53 0.03 -9.17 -4.94
C LYS A 53 -0.26 -7.69 -5.08
N VAL A 54 0.41 -6.90 -4.25
CA VAL A 54 0.52 -5.44 -4.37
C VAL A 54 1.98 -5.08 -4.50
N ALA A 55 2.30 -4.12 -5.36
CA ALA A 55 3.61 -3.49 -5.40
C ALA A 55 3.49 -1.99 -5.10
N TRP A 56 4.50 -1.42 -4.44
CA TRP A 56 4.61 0.03 -4.19
C TRP A 56 6.09 0.45 -4.14
N THR A 57 6.33 1.76 -4.19
CA THR A 57 7.67 2.32 -3.98
C THR A 57 7.81 2.87 -2.56
N MET A 58 9.00 2.74 -1.99
CA MET A 58 9.39 3.33 -0.70
C MET A 58 10.63 4.21 -0.86
N SER A 59 10.68 5.33 -0.15
CA SER A 59 11.86 6.19 0.04
C SER A 59 11.95 6.64 1.49
N THR A 60 13.16 6.80 2.01
CA THR A 60 13.41 7.24 3.39
C THR A 60 13.57 8.77 3.45
N ALA A 61 13.50 9.33 4.66
CA ALA A 61 13.74 10.76 4.87
C ALA A 61 15.13 11.22 4.37
N ASP A 62 16.13 10.36 4.52
CA ASP A 62 17.53 10.66 4.16
C ASP A 62 17.89 10.34 2.70
N SER A 63 16.96 9.76 1.92
CA SER A 63 17.28 9.31 0.56
C SER A 63 16.10 9.32 -0.40
N ALA A 64 16.28 9.99 -1.53
CA ALA A 64 15.33 9.95 -2.66
C ALA A 64 15.38 8.64 -3.47
N LYS A 65 16.26 7.69 -3.11
CA LYS A 65 16.29 6.37 -3.77
C LYS A 65 14.96 5.66 -3.52
N ARG A 66 14.39 5.09 -4.58
CA ARG A 66 13.15 4.34 -4.52
C ARG A 66 13.42 2.85 -4.53
N THR A 67 12.96 2.16 -3.50
CA THR A 67 12.91 0.70 -3.43
C THR A 67 11.53 0.24 -3.85
N ILE A 68 11.45 -0.82 -4.67
CA ILE A 68 10.18 -1.46 -5.02
C ILE A 68 9.92 -2.59 -4.05
N TRP A 69 8.78 -2.54 -3.38
CA TRP A 69 8.28 -3.57 -2.50
C TRP A 69 7.15 -4.35 -3.17
N VAL A 70 7.04 -5.64 -2.83
CA VAL A 70 5.95 -6.51 -3.28
C VAL A 70 5.46 -7.34 -2.11
N ALA A 71 4.16 -7.27 -1.79
CA ALA A 71 3.53 -8.07 -0.74
C ALA A 71 2.34 -8.87 -1.27
N GLN A 72 1.97 -9.91 -0.53
CA GLN A 72 0.78 -10.71 -0.83
C GLN A 72 -0.47 -9.93 -0.40
N ALA A 73 -1.56 -10.07 -1.15
CA ALA A 73 -2.81 -9.36 -0.90
C ALA A 73 -3.33 -9.49 0.55
N GLY A 74 -3.08 -10.62 1.22
CA GLY A 74 -3.55 -10.89 2.59
C GLY A 74 -2.47 -10.79 3.68
N GLN A 75 -1.22 -10.50 3.34
CA GLN A 75 -0.13 -10.38 4.30
C GLN A 75 0.50 -8.99 4.13
N PRO A 76 0.16 -8.03 5.00
CA PRO A 76 0.90 -6.77 5.04
C PRO A 76 2.37 -7.06 5.36
N GLU A 77 3.21 -6.07 5.08
CA GLU A 77 4.62 -6.08 5.52
C GLU A 77 4.75 -6.27 7.04
#